data_AF-A0AAU7LG77-F1
#
_entry.id   AF-A0AAU7LG77-F1
#
_cell.length_a   1.000
_cell.length_b   1.000
_cell.length_c   1.000
_cell.angle_alpha   90.00
_cell.angle_beta   90.00
_cell.angle_gamma   90.00
#
_symmetry.space_group_name_H-M   'P 1'
#
loop_
_entity.id
_entity.type
_entity.pdbx_description
1 polymer ?
#
loop_
_entity_poly.entity_id
_entity_poly.type
_entity_poly.pdbx_seq_one_letter_code
_entity_poly.pdbx_strand_id
1 'polypeptide(L)'
;MTMTAEQFHQRIWEILDPVDTAYFEVVAAPAPDAAAIASLEAAVGFPLPAAFTAFCQRTNGLCVMAREEVWPRAKEFDVGPAWTFWRGVVLLGIDAPELPEWASISAQQRQLAEAGLPGILPVLKIVGDGSRIWGVDQAGAVVAIDDWADPEPLGGDLIDLYAEQIADLMRRQQDMALRLAERAKGKLGKLPG
;
A
#
# COMPACT_ATOMS: atom_id res chain seq x y z
N MET A 1 -20.13 12.76 9.50
CA MET A 1 -19.34 14.00 9.34
C MET A 1 -18.17 13.64 8.43
N THR A 2 -17.95 14.37 7.35
CA THR A 2 -16.82 14.11 6.43
C THR A 2 -15.52 14.53 7.11
N MET A 3 -14.52 13.66 7.13
CA MET A 3 -13.22 13.93 7.76
C MET A 3 -12.48 15.06 7.02
N THR A 4 -11.83 15.97 7.75
CA THR A 4 -11.04 17.05 7.14
C THR A 4 -9.68 16.53 6.65
N ALA A 5 -9.02 17.28 5.76
CA ALA A 5 -7.68 16.96 5.28
C ALA A 5 -6.63 16.89 6.42
N GLU A 6 -6.76 17.78 7.42
CA GLU A 6 -5.87 17.81 8.57
C GLU A 6 -6.08 16.60 9.47
N GLN A 7 -7.34 16.22 9.72
CA GLN A 7 -7.68 15.01 10.46
C GLN A 7 -7.18 13.76 9.71
N PHE A 8 -7.39 13.69 8.39
CA PHE A 8 -6.87 12.59 7.56
C PHE A 8 -5.36 12.45 7.73
N HIS A 9 -4.61 13.54 7.52
CA HIS A 9 -3.17 13.54 7.66
C HIS A 9 -2.73 13.14 9.07
N GLN A 10 -3.31 13.73 10.12
CA GLN A 10 -2.98 13.41 11.50
C GLN A 10 -3.19 11.91 11.80
N ARG A 11 -4.32 11.34 11.38
CA ARG A 11 -4.65 9.93 11.61
C ARG A 11 -3.68 8.98 10.91
N ILE A 12 -3.26 9.29 9.68
CA ILE A 12 -2.22 8.52 8.97
C ILE A 12 -0.93 8.48 9.78
N TRP A 13 -0.48 9.60 10.34
CA TRP A 13 0.75 9.61 11.15
C TRP A 13 0.59 8.93 12.51
N GLU A 14 -0.58 9.03 13.15
CA GLU A 14 -0.89 8.27 14.37
C GLU A 14 -0.83 6.75 14.12
N ILE A 15 -1.29 6.29 12.95
CA ILE A 15 -1.18 4.88 12.54
C ILE A 15 0.29 4.46 12.36
N LEU A 16 1.16 5.39 11.94
CA LEU A 16 2.58 5.13 11.73
C LEU A 16 3.44 5.29 12.98
N ASP A 17 2.95 5.93 14.04
CA ASP A 17 3.69 6.09 15.31
C ASP A 17 4.30 4.78 15.86
N PRO A 18 3.60 3.63 15.86
CA PRO A 18 4.18 2.37 16.33
C PRO A 18 5.10 1.67 15.30
N VAL A 19 5.27 2.20 14.08
CA VAL A 19 6.13 1.62 13.05
C VAL A 19 7.59 1.92 13.36
N ASP A 20 8.32 0.89 13.80
CA ASP A 20 9.71 1.02 14.17
C ASP A 20 10.63 1.12 12.93
N THR A 21 11.32 2.26 12.83
CA THR A 21 12.26 2.59 11.75
C THR A 21 13.49 1.68 11.68
N ALA A 22 13.78 0.91 12.74
CA ALA A 22 14.79 -0.14 12.71
C ALA A 22 14.37 -1.31 11.80
N TYR A 23 13.07 -1.56 11.65
CA TYR A 23 12.54 -2.63 10.82
C TYR A 23 11.97 -2.15 9.50
N PHE A 24 11.48 -0.91 9.45
CA PHE A 24 10.81 -0.35 8.29
C PHE A 24 11.46 0.94 7.80
N GLU A 25 11.31 1.18 6.50
CA GLU A 25 11.56 2.45 5.86
C GLU A 25 10.22 3.06 5.44
N VAL A 26 10.06 4.36 5.69
CA VAL A 26 8.88 5.13 5.31
C VAL A 26 9.32 6.19 4.32
N VAL A 27 8.79 6.14 3.11
CA VAL A 27 9.16 7.05 2.00
C VAL A 27 7.90 7.66 1.41
N ALA A 28 7.98 8.93 1.03
CA ALA A 28 6.94 9.61 0.27
C ALA A 28 7.56 10.28 -0.96
N ALA A 29 6.77 10.39 -2.02
CA ALA A 29 7.11 11.09 -3.24
C ALA A 29 6.81 12.61 -3.14
N PRO A 30 7.37 13.42 -4.05
CA PRO A 30 6.99 14.83 -4.20
C PRO A 30 5.49 15.02 -4.44
N ALA A 31 5.01 16.21 -4.10
CA ALA A 31 3.63 16.60 -4.34
C ALA A 31 3.29 16.55 -5.84
N PRO A 32 2.08 16.10 -6.21
CA PRO A 32 1.60 16.19 -7.59
C PRO A 32 1.28 17.64 -7.94
N ASP A 33 1.32 17.95 -9.25
CA ASP A 33 0.84 19.23 -9.74
C ASP A 33 -0.68 19.21 -10.03
N ALA A 34 -1.25 20.39 -10.31
CA ALA A 34 -2.68 20.52 -10.60
C ALA A 34 -3.11 19.80 -11.89
N ALA A 35 -2.20 19.64 -12.87
CA ALA A 35 -2.49 18.97 -14.13
C ALA A 35 -2.59 17.45 -13.94
N ALA A 36 -1.75 16.87 -13.07
CA ALA A 36 -1.79 15.47 -12.68
C ALA A 36 -3.10 15.15 -11.94
N ILE A 37 -3.52 16.02 -11.01
CA ILE A 37 -4.81 15.88 -10.31
C ILE A 37 -5.97 15.88 -11.31
N ALA A 38 -6.03 16.89 -12.18
CA ALA A 38 -7.11 17.02 -13.17
C ALA A 38 -7.14 15.86 -14.17
N SER A 39 -5.98 15.37 -14.61
CA SER A 39 -5.87 14.23 -15.52
C SER A 39 -6.40 12.95 -14.87
N LEU A 40 -6.09 12.75 -13.59
CA LEU A 40 -6.57 11.59 -12.84
C LEU A 40 -8.09 11.66 -12.60
N GLU A 41 -8.64 12.83 -12.26
CA GLU A 41 -10.10 13.03 -12.16
C GLU A 41 -10.81 12.69 -13.46
N ALA A 42 -10.25 13.13 -14.60
CA ALA A 42 -10.79 12.82 -15.92
C ALA A 42 -10.72 11.31 -16.24
N ALA A 43 -9.65 10.64 -15.85
CA ALA A 43 -9.48 9.20 -16.08
C ALA A 43 -10.43 8.34 -15.22
N VAL A 44 -10.60 8.72 -13.95
CA VAL A 44 -11.46 8.01 -12.99
C VAL A 44 -12.95 8.34 -13.21
N GLY A 45 -13.26 9.54 -13.69
CA GLY A 45 -14.62 9.96 -14.03
C GLY A 45 -15.39 10.64 -12.89
N PHE A 46 -14.72 10.94 -11.77
CA PHE A 46 -15.30 11.69 -10.65
C PHE A 46 -14.23 12.52 -9.91
N PRO A 47 -14.64 13.58 -9.17
CA PRO A 47 -13.70 14.40 -8.39
C PRO A 47 -13.02 13.60 -7.28
N LEU A 48 -11.70 13.76 -7.11
CA LEU A 48 -10.98 13.01 -6.09
C LEU A 48 -11.44 13.38 -4.67
N PRO A 49 -11.40 12.45 -3.70
CA PRO A 49 -11.72 12.76 -2.31
C PRO A 49 -10.79 13.86 -1.77
N ALA A 50 -11.37 15.01 -1.42
CA ALA A 50 -10.61 16.22 -1.08
C ALA A 50 -9.56 16.02 0.03
N ALA A 51 -9.89 15.22 1.05
CA ALA A 51 -8.95 14.90 2.13
C ALA A 51 -7.74 14.09 1.65
N PHE A 52 -7.95 13.13 0.75
CA PHE A 52 -6.89 12.32 0.15
C PHE A 52 -6.03 13.16 -0.81
N THR A 53 -6.64 14.00 -1.65
CA THR A 53 -5.90 14.90 -2.54
C THR A 53 -5.01 15.87 -1.76
N ALA A 54 -5.54 16.48 -0.69
CA ALA A 54 -4.77 17.36 0.18
C ALA A 54 -3.65 16.61 0.92
N PHE A 55 -3.87 15.34 1.27
CA PHE A 55 -2.82 14.47 1.79
C PHE A 55 -1.72 14.24 0.75
N CYS A 56 -2.05 13.88 -0.50
CA CYS A 56 -1.06 13.70 -1.57
C CYS A 56 -0.26 14.97 -1.87
N GLN A 57 -0.83 16.16 -1.70
CA GLN A 57 -0.10 17.42 -1.84
C GLN A 57 0.97 17.64 -0.76
N ARG A 58 0.93 16.88 0.34
CA ARG A 58 1.90 16.94 1.46
C ARG A 58 2.76 15.69 1.57
N THR A 59 2.20 14.52 1.27
CA THR A 59 2.78 13.19 1.49
C THR A 59 2.27 12.24 0.40
N ASN A 60 2.72 12.47 -0.83
CA ASN A 60 2.30 11.69 -1.99
C ASN A 60 2.92 10.28 -1.97
N GLY A 61 2.22 9.26 -2.46
CA GLY A 61 2.82 7.93 -2.69
C GLY A 61 3.49 7.31 -1.45
N LEU A 62 2.86 7.43 -0.28
CA LEU A 62 3.42 6.99 0.99
C LEU A 62 3.61 5.47 1.03
N CYS A 63 4.86 5.05 1.13
CA CYS A 63 5.27 3.65 1.16
C CYS A 63 5.90 3.30 2.51
N VAL A 64 5.39 2.25 3.16
CA VAL A 64 6.00 1.63 4.33
C VAL A 64 6.54 0.27 3.88
N MET A 65 7.87 0.11 3.92
CA MET A 65 8.56 -1.07 3.38
C MET A 65 9.46 -1.68 4.44
N ALA A 66 9.45 -3.00 4.59
CA ALA A 66 10.41 -3.68 5.44
C ALA A 66 11.84 -3.50 4.91
N ARG A 67 12.78 -3.26 5.82
CA ARG A 67 14.21 -3.19 5.49
C ARG A 67 14.74 -4.55 5.06
N GLU A 68 15.67 -4.54 4.10
CA GLU A 68 16.23 -5.76 3.51
C GLU A 68 17.02 -6.58 4.55
N GLU A 69 17.66 -5.89 5.50
CA GLU A 69 18.50 -6.47 6.54
C GLU A 69 17.71 -7.33 7.54
N VAL A 70 16.45 -6.95 7.80
CA VAL A 70 15.58 -7.61 8.79
C VAL A 70 14.58 -8.57 8.16
N TRP A 71 14.20 -8.30 6.90
CA TRP A 71 13.32 -9.13 6.12
C TRP A 71 13.86 -9.22 4.70
N PRO A 72 14.79 -10.14 4.40
CA PRO A 72 15.41 -10.22 3.07
C PRO A 72 14.38 -10.55 1.99
N ARG A 73 14.55 -10.00 0.78
CA ARG A 73 13.79 -10.44 -0.38
C ARG A 73 14.05 -11.92 -0.63
N ALA A 74 12.99 -12.60 -1.01
CA ALA A 74 13.09 -13.93 -1.57
C ALA A 74 13.97 -13.88 -2.82
N LYS A 75 14.86 -14.86 -2.95
CA LYS A 75 15.67 -15.05 -4.15
C LYS A 75 14.81 -15.67 -5.24
N GLU A 76 15.27 -15.53 -6.48
CA GLU A 76 14.66 -16.24 -7.59
C GLU A 76 14.59 -17.74 -7.27
N PHE A 77 13.43 -18.35 -7.54
CA PHE A 77 13.11 -19.75 -7.22
C PHE A 77 12.93 -20.10 -5.73
N ASP A 78 12.97 -19.13 -4.81
CA ASP A 78 12.61 -19.39 -3.42
C ASP A 78 11.12 -19.73 -3.31
N VAL A 79 10.82 -20.90 -2.74
CA VAL A 79 9.44 -21.31 -2.42
C VAL A 79 9.15 -21.03 -0.96
N GLY A 80 8.07 -20.30 -0.71
CA GLY A 80 7.62 -19.97 0.64
C GLY A 80 6.15 -19.59 0.67
N PRO A 81 5.56 -19.45 1.87
CA PRO A 81 4.23 -18.91 2.02
C PRO A 81 4.12 -17.51 1.38
N ALA A 82 3.00 -17.19 0.73
CA ALA A 82 2.80 -15.93 0.02
C ALA A 82 3.07 -14.69 0.91
N TRP A 83 2.65 -14.73 2.17
CA TRP A 83 2.88 -13.63 3.12
C TRP A 83 4.35 -13.24 3.29
N THR A 84 5.29 -14.14 3.01
CA THR A 84 6.74 -13.86 3.12
C THR A 84 7.24 -12.87 2.07
N PHE A 85 6.45 -12.62 1.02
CA PHE A 85 6.71 -11.66 -0.04
C PHE A 85 6.00 -10.31 0.18
N TRP A 86 5.04 -10.25 1.12
CA TRP A 86 4.18 -9.10 1.39
C TRP A 86 4.85 -8.07 2.31
N ARG A 87 5.94 -7.49 1.81
CA ARG A 87 6.94 -6.74 2.59
C ARG A 87 6.62 -5.26 2.78
N GLY A 88 5.55 -4.76 2.21
CA GLY A 88 5.22 -3.34 2.33
C GLY A 88 3.75 -3.03 2.05
N VAL A 89 3.35 -1.85 2.48
CA VAL A 89 2.03 -1.26 2.24
C VAL A 89 2.26 0.11 1.61
N VAL A 90 1.48 0.40 0.57
CA VAL A 90 1.65 1.61 -0.23
C VAL A 90 0.29 2.29 -0.33
N LEU A 91 0.21 3.51 0.15
CA LEU A 91 -0.82 4.45 -0.31
C LEU A 91 -0.32 5.02 -1.64
N LEU A 92 -1.05 4.70 -2.71
CA LEU A 92 -0.68 5.07 -4.06
C LEU A 92 -0.65 6.59 -4.21
N GLY A 93 0.27 7.07 -5.03
CA GLY A 93 0.48 8.49 -5.28
C GLY A 93 -0.17 8.96 -6.57
N ILE A 94 -0.58 10.22 -6.59
CA ILE A 94 -0.93 10.92 -7.83
C ILE A 94 0.37 11.17 -8.60
N ASP A 95 0.33 11.10 -9.93
CA ASP A 95 1.54 11.24 -10.74
C ASP A 95 2.35 12.48 -10.39
N ALA A 96 3.64 12.27 -10.13
CA ALA A 96 4.62 13.29 -9.80
C ALA A 96 6.00 12.84 -10.33
N PRO A 97 6.94 13.77 -10.55
CA PRO A 97 8.31 13.40 -10.84
C PRO A 97 8.84 12.42 -9.78
N GLU A 98 9.58 11.40 -10.21
CA GLU A 98 10.21 10.40 -9.35
C GLU A 98 9.26 9.41 -8.64
N LEU A 99 7.93 9.54 -8.78
CA LEU A 99 7.00 8.50 -8.34
C LEU A 99 7.09 7.29 -9.29
N PRO A 100 7.45 6.09 -8.80
CA PRO A 100 7.55 4.93 -9.66
C PRO A 100 6.17 4.42 -10.09
N GLU A 101 6.10 3.83 -11.28
CA GLU A 101 4.84 3.35 -11.90
C GLU A 101 4.06 2.38 -10.99
N TRP A 102 4.76 1.49 -10.27
CA TRP A 102 4.10 0.54 -9.36
C TRP A 102 3.40 1.19 -8.16
N ALA A 103 3.74 2.46 -7.85
CA ALA A 103 3.16 3.28 -6.79
C ALA A 103 2.20 4.35 -7.34
N SER A 104 2.02 4.46 -8.65
CA SER A 104 1.16 5.47 -9.29
C SER A 104 -0.29 5.01 -9.32
N ILE A 105 -1.20 5.89 -8.89
CA ILE A 105 -2.65 5.71 -9.03
C ILE A 105 -3.02 5.56 -10.50
N SER A 106 -2.52 6.43 -11.38
CA SER A 106 -2.86 6.42 -12.81
C SER A 106 -2.47 5.12 -13.49
N ALA A 107 -1.32 4.55 -13.11
CA ALA A 107 -0.90 3.25 -13.63
C ALA A 107 -1.85 2.12 -13.20
N GLN A 108 -2.22 2.09 -11.92
CA GLN A 108 -3.18 1.08 -11.42
C GLN A 108 -4.60 1.31 -12.00
N GLN A 109 -5.01 2.56 -12.17
CA GLN A 109 -6.31 2.93 -12.74
C GLN A 109 -6.42 2.47 -14.19
N ARG A 110 -5.34 2.62 -14.97
CA ARG A 110 -5.31 2.12 -16.35
C ARG A 110 -5.49 0.61 -16.39
N GLN A 111 -4.82 -0.14 -15.51
CA GLN A 111 -4.97 -1.59 -15.42
C GLN A 111 -6.40 -2.00 -15.06
N LEU A 112 -7.04 -1.32 -14.11
CA LEU A 112 -8.45 -1.53 -13.77
C LEU A 112 -9.37 -1.24 -14.96
N ALA A 113 -9.16 -0.13 -15.67
CA ALA A 113 -9.95 0.23 -16.84
C ALA A 113 -9.80 -0.79 -17.98
N GLU A 114 -8.57 -1.26 -18.24
CA GLU A 114 -8.29 -2.32 -19.23
C GLU A 114 -8.93 -3.67 -18.85
N ALA A 115 -9.06 -3.95 -17.56
CA ALA A 115 -9.78 -5.10 -17.03
C ALA A 115 -11.32 -4.95 -17.05
N GLY A 116 -11.84 -3.79 -17.46
CA GLY A 116 -13.28 -3.53 -17.50
C GLY A 116 -13.88 -3.06 -16.17
N LEU A 117 -13.05 -2.55 -15.26
CA LEU A 117 -13.43 -2.02 -13.94
C LEU A 117 -13.21 -0.49 -13.85
N PRO A 118 -13.90 0.34 -14.67
CA PRO A 118 -13.79 1.79 -14.56
C PRO A 118 -14.52 2.33 -13.33
N GLY A 119 -14.28 3.59 -12.98
CA GLY A 119 -15.03 4.27 -11.91
C GLY A 119 -14.56 3.94 -10.50
N ILE A 120 -13.33 3.44 -10.35
CA ILE A 120 -12.68 3.19 -9.07
C ILE A 120 -11.37 3.94 -9.05
N LEU A 121 -11.13 4.66 -7.96
CA LEU A 121 -9.84 5.27 -7.66
C LEU A 121 -9.00 4.25 -6.86
N PRO A 122 -7.97 3.61 -7.44
CA PRO A 122 -7.09 2.74 -6.65
C PRO A 122 -6.26 3.60 -5.70
N VAL A 123 -6.24 3.25 -4.41
CA VAL A 123 -5.59 4.06 -3.37
C VAL A 123 -4.57 3.29 -2.55
N LEU A 124 -4.66 1.97 -2.46
CA LEU A 124 -3.77 1.18 -1.61
C LEU A 124 -3.43 -0.16 -2.26
N LYS A 125 -2.20 -0.62 -2.04
CA LYS A 125 -1.76 -1.99 -2.35
C LYS A 125 -0.75 -2.52 -1.34
N ILE A 126 -0.63 -3.83 -1.29
CA ILE A 126 0.46 -4.52 -0.60
C ILE A 126 1.54 -4.86 -1.62
N VAL A 127 2.80 -4.54 -1.30
CA VAL A 127 3.93 -4.89 -2.16
C VAL A 127 4.17 -6.38 -2.11
N GLY A 128 4.03 -7.04 -3.26
CA GLY A 128 4.19 -8.48 -3.41
C GLY A 128 2.88 -9.28 -3.36
N ASP A 129 1.74 -8.64 -3.14
CA ASP A 129 0.41 -9.29 -3.09
C ASP A 129 -0.29 -9.34 -4.46
N GLY A 130 0.49 -9.68 -5.49
CA GLY A 130 -0.01 -9.88 -6.84
C GLY A 130 -0.85 -8.71 -7.39
N SER A 131 -2.09 -9.02 -7.74
CA SER A 131 -3.09 -8.18 -8.38
C SER A 131 -4.03 -7.47 -7.39
N ARG A 132 -3.88 -7.73 -6.07
CA ARG A 132 -4.80 -7.20 -5.07
C ARG A 132 -4.64 -5.69 -4.89
N ILE A 133 -5.74 -4.97 -5.07
CA ILE A 133 -5.79 -3.51 -4.99
C ILE A 133 -7.02 -3.10 -4.17
N TRP A 134 -6.84 -2.08 -3.33
CA TRP A 134 -7.96 -1.41 -2.66
C TRP A 134 -8.19 -0.04 -3.27
N GLY A 135 -9.45 0.28 -3.47
CA GLY A 135 -9.89 1.50 -4.11
C GLY A 135 -11.01 2.20 -3.37
N VAL A 136 -11.40 3.35 -3.90
CA VAL A 136 -12.58 4.11 -3.50
C VAL A 136 -13.45 4.32 -4.72
N ASP A 137 -14.74 4.04 -4.60
CA ASP A 137 -15.70 4.27 -5.68
C ASP A 137 -16.23 5.73 -5.68
N GLN A 138 -17.09 6.06 -6.64
CA GLN A 138 -17.71 7.38 -6.74
C GLN A 138 -18.55 7.78 -5.51
N ALA A 139 -19.10 6.80 -4.77
CA ALA A 139 -19.88 7.05 -3.56
C ALA A 139 -18.97 7.28 -2.33
N GLY A 140 -17.66 7.09 -2.47
CA GLY A 140 -16.70 7.16 -1.38
C GLY A 140 -16.60 5.85 -0.58
N ALA A 141 -17.20 4.75 -1.06
CA ALA A 141 -17.08 3.46 -0.42
C ALA A 141 -15.72 2.83 -0.74
N VAL A 142 -15.10 2.23 0.27
CA VAL A 142 -13.86 1.47 0.10
C VAL A 142 -14.20 0.11 -0.49
N VAL A 143 -13.47 -0.30 -1.52
CA VAL A 143 -13.63 -1.59 -2.19
C VAL A 143 -12.30 -2.34 -2.26
N ALA A 144 -12.36 -3.66 -2.20
CA ALA A 144 -11.25 -4.55 -2.53
C ALA A 144 -11.46 -5.16 -3.92
N ILE A 145 -10.37 -5.32 -4.66
CA ILE A 145 -10.37 -5.94 -5.99
C ILE A 145 -9.28 -7.00 -5.97
N ASP A 146 -9.70 -8.25 -6.12
CA ASP A 146 -8.85 -9.44 -6.14
C ASP A 146 -8.84 -10.04 -7.54
N ASP A 147 -7.66 -10.22 -8.14
CA ASP A 147 -7.49 -10.82 -9.47
C ASP A 147 -8.36 -10.20 -10.57
N TRP A 148 -8.58 -8.88 -10.51
CA TRP A 148 -9.41 -8.13 -11.44
C TRP A 148 -10.88 -8.59 -11.47
N ALA A 149 -11.34 -9.23 -10.39
CA ALA A 149 -12.74 -9.58 -10.20
C ALA A 149 -13.61 -8.37 -9.84
N ASP A 150 -14.91 -8.61 -9.70
CA ASP A 150 -15.85 -7.57 -9.31
C ASP A 150 -15.46 -6.94 -7.96
N PRO A 151 -15.57 -5.61 -7.79
CA PRO A 151 -15.16 -4.94 -6.56
C PRO A 151 -16.04 -5.35 -5.39
N GLU A 152 -15.41 -5.73 -4.29
CA GLU A 152 -16.09 -6.12 -3.05
C GLU A 152 -16.11 -4.92 -2.07
N PRO A 153 -17.29 -4.41 -1.70
CA PRO A 153 -17.39 -3.33 -0.72
C PRO A 153 -16.87 -3.78 0.65
N LEU A 154 -16.03 -2.95 1.25
CA LEU A 154 -15.54 -3.13 2.61
C LEU A 154 -16.32 -2.25 3.59
N GLY A 155 -16.40 -2.71 4.84
CA GLY A 155 -16.85 -1.87 5.94
C GLY A 155 -15.74 -0.93 6.40
N GLY A 156 -16.12 0.27 6.84
CA GLY A 156 -15.16 1.28 7.33
C GLY A 156 -14.72 2.25 6.23
N ASP A 157 -13.75 3.09 6.56
CA ASP A 157 -13.17 4.07 5.64
C ASP A 157 -11.71 3.76 5.28
N LEU A 158 -11.09 4.62 4.46
CA LEU A 158 -9.71 4.45 4.01
C LEU A 158 -8.70 4.48 5.18
N ILE A 159 -9.00 5.19 6.26
CA ILE A 159 -8.13 5.24 7.43
C ILE A 159 -8.21 3.91 8.19
N ASP A 160 -9.41 3.36 8.36
CA ASP A 160 -9.59 2.04 8.97
C ASP A 160 -8.83 0.96 8.19
N LEU A 161 -8.98 0.97 6.85
CA LEU A 161 -8.25 0.07 5.97
C LEU A 161 -6.73 0.24 6.13
N TYR A 162 -6.23 1.47 6.09
CA TYR A 162 -4.78 1.71 6.21
C TYR A 162 -4.24 1.25 7.57
N ALA A 163 -4.98 1.51 8.65
CA ALA A 163 -4.64 1.07 10.00
C ALA A 163 -4.52 -0.47 10.07
N GLU A 164 -5.49 -1.18 9.49
CA GLU A 164 -5.47 -2.63 9.39
C GLU A 164 -4.24 -3.11 8.62
N GLN A 165 -3.99 -2.57 7.42
CA GLN A 165 -2.88 -3.03 6.59
C GLN A 165 -1.50 -2.78 7.22
N ILE A 166 -1.33 -1.66 7.95
CA ILE A 166 -0.09 -1.38 8.70
C ILE A 166 0.06 -2.33 9.89
N ALA A 167 -0.99 -2.56 10.66
CA ALA A 167 -0.96 -3.52 11.77
C ALA A 167 -0.63 -4.93 11.26
N ASP A 168 -1.19 -5.32 10.12
CA ASP A 168 -0.93 -6.60 9.48
C ASP A 168 0.51 -6.72 8.97
N LEU A 169 1.05 -5.65 8.39
CA LEU A 169 2.45 -5.59 7.98
C LEU A 169 3.40 -5.80 9.18
N MET A 170 3.11 -5.14 10.31
CA MET A 170 3.90 -5.29 11.54
C MET A 170 3.83 -6.72 12.09
N ARG A 171 2.66 -7.37 12.05
CA ARG A 171 2.53 -8.78 12.45
C ARG A 171 3.33 -9.70 11.54
N ARG A 172 3.24 -9.51 10.21
CA ARG A 172 4.04 -10.29 9.25
C ARG A 172 5.54 -10.11 9.46
N GLN A 173 6.00 -8.93 9.88
CA GLN A 173 7.40 -8.70 10.19
C GLN A 173 7.85 -9.50 11.43
N GLN A 174 7.03 -9.57 12.47
CA GLN A 174 7.32 -10.38 13.66
C GLN A 174 7.36 -11.87 13.30
N ASP A 175 6.40 -12.35 12.51
CA ASP A 175 6.37 -13.73 12.00
C ASP A 175 7.60 -14.05 11.14
N MET A 176 8.05 -13.09 10.33
CA MET A 176 9.28 -13.24 9.56
C MET A 176 10.51 -13.37 10.46
N ALA A 177 10.62 -12.53 11.50
CA ALA A 177 11.73 -12.59 12.44
C ALA A 177 11.79 -13.96 13.16
N LEU A 178 10.64 -14.48 13.60
CA LEU A 178 10.53 -15.83 14.19
C LEU A 178 11.00 -16.90 13.19
N ARG A 179 10.50 -16.85 11.95
CA ARG A 179 10.86 -17.79 10.89
C ARG A 179 12.37 -17.77 10.58
N LEU A 180 12.98 -16.60 10.56
CA LEU A 180 14.43 -16.46 10.33
C LEU A 180 15.24 -17.04 11.50
N ALA A 181 14.80 -16.80 12.74
CA ALA A 181 15.44 -17.36 13.93
C ALA A 181 15.36 -18.89 13.97
N GLU A 182 14.22 -19.48 13.60
CA GLU A 182 14.05 -20.94 13.49
C GLU A 182 14.97 -21.54 12.43
N ARG A 183 15.05 -20.91 11.24
CA ARG A 183 15.95 -21.34 10.16
C ARG A 183 17.42 -21.28 10.58
N ALA A 184 17.82 -20.25 11.32
CA ALA A 184 19.19 -20.12 11.84
C ALA A 184 19.54 -21.25 12.82
N LYS A 185 18.64 -21.56 13.77
CA LYS A 185 18.78 -22.68 14.71
C LYS A 185 18.89 -24.03 13.99
N GLY A 186 18.01 -24.26 13.00
CA GLY A 186 18.00 -25.50 12.21
C GLY A 186 19.25 -25.71 11.35
N LYS A 187 19.91 -24.64 10.89
CA LYS A 187 21.21 -24.71 10.19
C LYS A 187 22.35 -25.00 11.15
N LEU A 188 22.35 -24.41 12.35
CA LEU A 188 23.40 -24.66 13.36
C LEU A 188 23.41 -26.12 13.85
N GLY A 189 22.23 -26.75 13.99
CA GLY A 189 22.11 -28.15 14.40
C GLY A 189 22.45 -29.19 13.32
N LYS A 190 22.75 -28.77 12.08
CA LYS A 190 23.07 -29.65 10.94
C LYS A 190 24.54 -29.56 10.48
N LEU A 191 25.40 -28.84 11.20
CA LEU A 191 26.84 -28.83 10.91
C LEU A 191 27.43 -30.22 11.23
N PRO A 192 28.13 -30.88 10.29
CA PRO A 192 28.79 -32.15 10.59
C PRO A 192 29.94 -31.89 11.56
N GLY A 193 29.94 -32.63 12.67
CA GLY A 193 31.12 -32.78 13.55
C GLY A 193 32.17 -33.69 12.92
#